data_AF-A0A2Z6ICB7-F1
#
_entry.id   AF-A0A2Z6ICB7-F1
#
_cell.length_a   1.000
_cell.length_b   1.000
_cell.length_c   1.000
_cell.angle_alpha   90.00
_cell.angle_beta   90.00
_cell.angle_gamma   90.00
#
_symmetry.space_group_name_H-M   'P 1'
#
loop_
_entity.id
_entity.type
_entity.pdbx_description
1 polymer ?
#
loop_
_entity_poly.entity_id
_entity_poly.type
_entity_poly.pdbx_seq_one_letter_code
_entity_poly.pdbx_strand_id
1 'polypeptide(L)'
;MANANERILRFHAPDKVFHTLNAITWFALLFTGAYVYFCNPSDEAAELTMLWHLILGTVFTFNLLGFIVLAPDRFALILRACLEWDRNTIYWFRNFGNYPRRFFKIPFGPETVPPQGRYNGGQKASYLLFMGMIAALAVTGWLLWLGAPLLGKMVYMWMFYFHVWGSIIVSVLVVCAHIPLALLSMEHFKGIWRLGPGTISVEAAEHHAPVWFERDVIRTNIEK
;
A
#
# COMPACT_ATOMS: atom_id res chain seq x y z
N MET A 1 -10.22 -4.03 32.31
CA MET A 1 -9.32 -4.70 31.34
C MET A 1 -10.18 -5.12 30.17
N ALA A 2 -9.83 -4.71 28.94
CA ALA A 2 -10.59 -5.12 27.76
C ALA A 2 -10.50 -6.65 27.61
N ASN A 3 -11.60 -7.29 27.20
CA ASN A 3 -11.63 -8.74 26.99
C ASN A 3 -10.70 -9.07 25.80
N ALA A 4 -9.82 -10.06 25.91
CA ALA A 4 -8.87 -10.42 24.84
C ALA A 4 -9.56 -10.81 23.51
N ASN A 5 -10.86 -11.12 23.56
CA ASN A 5 -11.71 -11.39 22.41
C ASN A 5 -12.41 -10.15 21.82
N GLU A 6 -12.28 -8.98 22.42
CA GLU A 6 -12.88 -7.75 21.90
C GLU A 6 -12.16 -7.32 20.63
N ARG A 7 -12.93 -7.10 19.56
CA ARG A 7 -12.40 -6.75 18.23
C ARG A 7 -13.02 -5.46 17.74
N ILE A 8 -12.20 -4.64 17.09
CA ILE A 8 -12.62 -3.36 16.54
C ILE A 8 -12.48 -3.36 15.01
N LEU A 9 -13.37 -2.66 14.32
CA LEU A 9 -13.27 -2.50 12.87
C LEU A 9 -12.08 -1.61 12.52
N ARG A 10 -11.17 -2.16 11.72
CA ARG A 10 -9.95 -1.47 11.29
C ARG A 10 -9.98 -1.14 9.81
N PHE A 11 -10.35 -2.13 8.99
CA PHE A 11 -10.42 -2.06 7.54
C PHE A 11 -11.86 -2.26 7.10
N HIS A 12 -12.41 -1.26 6.43
CA HIS A 12 -13.76 -1.33 5.88
C HIS A 12 -13.75 -2.12 4.57
N ALA A 13 -14.92 -2.58 4.11
CA ALA A 13 -15.00 -3.36 2.88
C ALA A 13 -14.35 -2.67 1.67
N PRO A 14 -14.54 -1.35 1.42
CA PRO A 14 -13.85 -0.67 0.32
C PRO A 14 -12.32 -0.71 0.46
N ASP A 15 -11.79 -0.52 1.68
CA ASP A 15 -10.34 -0.58 1.95
C ASP A 15 -9.77 -1.96 1.55
N LYS A 16 -10.50 -3.02 1.90
CA LYS A 16 -10.11 -4.41 1.61
C LYS A 16 -10.16 -4.73 0.13
N VAL A 17 -11.26 -4.36 -0.54
CA VAL A 17 -11.43 -4.58 -1.98
C VAL A 17 -10.33 -3.85 -2.75
N PHE A 18 -10.13 -2.56 -2.45
CA PHE A 18 -9.09 -1.76 -3.09
C PHE A 18 -7.71 -2.39 -2.90
N HIS A 19 -7.35 -2.71 -1.66
CA HIS A 19 -6.05 -3.31 -1.33
C HIS A 19 -5.85 -4.66 -2.04
N THR A 20 -6.82 -5.57 -1.98
CA THR A 20 -6.72 -6.91 -2.56
C THR A 20 -6.61 -6.85 -4.08
N LEU A 21 -7.49 -6.09 -4.76
CA LEU A 21 -7.43 -5.93 -6.20
C LEU A 21 -6.12 -5.27 -6.63
N ASN A 22 -5.68 -4.22 -5.92
CA ASN A 22 -4.43 -3.54 -6.20
C ASN A 22 -3.23 -4.48 -6.05
N ALA A 23 -3.19 -5.28 -4.98
CA ALA A 23 -2.09 -6.23 -4.76
C ALA A 23 -2.02 -7.31 -5.86
N ILE A 24 -3.15 -7.92 -6.22
CA ILE A 24 -3.21 -8.97 -7.25
C ILE A 24 -2.78 -8.40 -8.60
N THR A 25 -3.39 -7.28 -9.01
CA THR A 25 -3.11 -6.67 -10.31
C THR A 25 -1.71 -6.07 -10.36
N TRP A 26 -1.18 -5.51 -9.27
CA TRP A 26 0.22 -5.04 -9.20
C TRP A 26 1.21 -6.14 -9.55
N PHE A 27 1.10 -7.32 -8.91
CA PHE A 27 2.02 -8.42 -9.19
C PHE A 27 1.82 -9.01 -10.58
N ALA A 28 0.58 -9.13 -11.05
CA ALA A 28 0.31 -9.58 -12.41
C ALA A 28 0.91 -8.63 -13.46
N LEU A 29 0.79 -7.30 -13.25
CA LEU A 29 1.41 -6.26 -14.09
C LEU A 29 2.94 -6.33 -14.03
N LEU A 30 3.51 -6.45 -12.83
CA LEU A 30 4.96 -6.59 -12.65
C LEU A 30 5.50 -7.77 -13.45
N PHE A 31 4.90 -8.95 -13.32
CA PHE A 31 5.40 -10.15 -13.99
C PHE A 31 5.20 -10.12 -15.50
N THR A 32 4.05 -9.63 -15.98
CA THR A 32 3.82 -9.46 -17.43
C THR A 32 4.79 -8.45 -18.04
N GLY A 33 5.01 -7.30 -17.39
CA GLY A 33 5.98 -6.30 -17.84
C GLY A 33 7.42 -6.80 -17.79
N ALA A 34 7.82 -7.48 -16.71
CA ALA A 34 9.14 -8.05 -16.56
C ALA A 34 9.43 -9.15 -17.60
N TYR A 35 8.44 -10.00 -17.91
CA TYR A 35 8.56 -11.02 -18.95
C TYR A 35 8.88 -10.39 -20.31
N VAL A 36 8.09 -9.40 -20.74
CA VAL A 36 8.33 -8.73 -22.03
C VAL A 36 9.67 -7.99 -22.04
N TYR A 37 10.04 -7.32 -20.94
CA TYR A 37 11.24 -6.50 -20.89
C TYR A 37 12.55 -7.31 -20.76
N PHE A 38 12.56 -8.41 -19.98
CA PHE A 38 13.80 -9.14 -19.65
C PHE A 38 13.92 -10.51 -20.33
N CYS A 39 12.81 -11.15 -20.72
CA CYS A 39 12.85 -12.55 -21.17
C CYS A 39 12.89 -12.72 -22.70
N ASN A 40 12.87 -11.63 -23.47
CA ASN A 40 12.92 -11.61 -24.93
C ASN A 40 12.04 -12.71 -25.60
N PRO A 41 10.72 -12.71 -25.33
CA PRO A 41 9.81 -13.70 -25.90
C PRO A 41 9.66 -13.55 -27.42
N SER A 42 9.04 -14.53 -28.08
CA SER A 42 8.64 -14.36 -29.49
C SER A 42 7.64 -13.22 -29.64
N ASP A 43 7.56 -12.62 -30.84
CA ASP A 43 6.65 -11.49 -31.11
C ASP A 43 5.20 -11.82 -30.74
N GLU A 44 4.73 -13.01 -31.10
CA GLU A 44 3.38 -13.51 -30.79
C GLU A 44 3.13 -13.59 -29.27
N ALA A 45 4.11 -14.08 -28.51
CA ALA A 45 4.02 -14.19 -27.05
C ALA A 45 4.14 -12.82 -26.36
N ALA A 46 4.96 -11.92 -26.90
CA ALA A 46 5.08 -10.54 -26.45
C ALA A 46 3.75 -9.79 -26.64
N GLU A 47 3.15 -9.89 -27.83
CA GLU A 47 1.87 -9.25 -28.17
C GLU A 47 0.75 -9.74 -27.25
N LEU A 48 0.60 -11.06 -27.09
CA LEU A 48 -0.40 -11.63 -26.18
C LEU A 48 -0.18 -11.19 -24.74
N THR A 49 1.07 -11.16 -24.27
CA THR A 49 1.38 -10.73 -22.90
C THR A 49 1.10 -9.25 -22.70
N MET A 50 1.40 -8.40 -23.69
CA MET A 50 1.10 -6.98 -23.62
C MET A 50 -0.42 -6.72 -23.65
N LEU A 51 -1.19 -7.49 -24.41
CA LEU A 51 -2.66 -7.40 -24.34
C LEU A 51 -3.16 -7.66 -22.91
N TRP A 52 -2.67 -8.72 -22.25
CA TRP A 52 -2.99 -8.99 -20.85
C TRP A 52 -2.51 -7.88 -19.91
N HIS A 53 -1.31 -7.35 -20.12
CA HIS A 53 -0.76 -6.24 -19.34
C HIS A 53 -1.68 -5.01 -19.43
N LEU A 54 -2.19 -4.67 -20.61
CA LEU A 54 -3.12 -3.55 -20.82
C LEU A 54 -4.49 -3.79 -20.16
N ILE A 55 -5.04 -5.00 -20.26
CA ILE A 55 -6.30 -5.37 -19.59
C ILE A 55 -6.14 -5.24 -18.07
N LEU A 56 -5.07 -5.81 -17.51
CA LEU A 56 -4.76 -5.72 -16.09
C LEU A 56 -4.52 -4.28 -15.65
N GLY A 57 -3.85 -3.47 -16.49
CA GLY A 57 -3.57 -2.05 -16.24
C GLY A 57 -4.85 -1.22 -16.20
N THR A 58 -5.82 -1.60 -17.02
CA THR A 58 -7.17 -1.03 -17.00
C THR A 58 -7.86 -1.34 -15.68
N VAL A 59 -7.90 -2.62 -15.25
CA VAL A 59 -8.48 -3.02 -13.96
C VAL A 59 -7.80 -2.30 -12.79
N PHE A 60 -6.46 -2.24 -12.80
CA PHE A 60 -5.67 -1.54 -11.78
C PHE A 60 -6.01 -0.05 -11.71
N THR A 61 -6.10 0.63 -12.87
CA THR A 61 -6.48 2.04 -12.94
C THR A 61 -7.88 2.27 -12.38
N PHE A 62 -8.87 1.49 -12.85
CA PHE A 62 -10.25 1.66 -12.44
C PHE A 62 -10.52 1.18 -11.00
N ASN A 63 -9.66 0.35 -10.42
CA ASN A 63 -9.69 0.04 -8.99
C ASN A 63 -9.38 1.30 -8.15
N LEU A 64 -8.37 2.09 -8.52
CA LEU A 64 -8.09 3.37 -7.85
C LEU A 64 -9.23 4.37 -8.06
N LEU A 65 -9.69 4.56 -9.30
CA LEU A 65 -10.79 5.49 -9.58
C LEU A 65 -12.08 5.08 -8.86
N GLY A 66 -12.40 3.78 -8.86
CA GLY A 66 -13.52 3.21 -8.14
C GLY A 66 -13.42 3.46 -6.63
N PHE A 67 -12.24 3.28 -6.03
CA PHE A 67 -12.05 3.59 -4.61
C PHE A 67 -12.25 5.08 -4.30
N ILE A 68 -11.75 5.98 -5.14
CA ILE A 68 -11.92 7.43 -4.99
C ILE A 68 -13.40 7.83 -5.12
N VAL A 69 -14.12 7.29 -6.12
CA VAL A 69 -15.50 7.70 -6.43
C VAL A 69 -16.52 7.03 -5.53
N LEU A 70 -16.36 5.74 -5.23
CA LEU A 70 -17.34 4.95 -4.47
C LEU A 70 -17.11 5.00 -2.95
N ALA A 71 -15.90 5.35 -2.51
CA ALA A 71 -15.55 5.50 -1.10
C ALA A 71 -14.69 6.76 -0.84
N PRO A 72 -15.15 7.96 -1.24
CA PRO A 72 -14.38 9.20 -1.19
C PRO A 72 -13.99 9.60 0.25
N ASP A 73 -14.87 9.35 1.21
CA ASP A 73 -14.63 9.56 2.64
C ASP A 73 -13.49 8.66 3.14
N ARG A 74 -13.45 7.40 2.71
CA ARG A 74 -12.39 6.44 3.06
C ARG A 74 -11.06 6.86 2.48
N PHE A 75 -11.05 7.22 1.20
CA PHE A 75 -9.86 7.74 0.53
C PHE A 75 -9.33 8.99 1.25
N ALA A 76 -10.19 9.96 1.54
CA ALA A 76 -9.83 11.18 2.24
C ALA A 76 -9.27 10.92 3.66
N LEU A 77 -9.87 9.98 4.41
CA LEU A 77 -9.39 9.61 5.75
C LEU A 77 -8.01 8.93 5.70
N ILE A 78 -7.76 8.04 4.74
CA ILE A 78 -6.44 7.43 4.53
C ILE A 78 -5.42 8.52 4.18
N LEU A 79 -5.73 9.38 3.21
CA LEU A 79 -4.84 10.45 2.78
C LEU A 79 -4.54 11.41 3.92
N ARG A 80 -5.55 11.86 4.67
CA ARG A 80 -5.37 12.70 5.87
C ARG A 80 -4.47 12.02 6.89
N ALA A 81 -4.70 10.75 7.21
CA ALA A 81 -3.87 10.02 8.17
C ALA A 81 -2.40 9.90 7.71
N CYS A 82 -2.14 9.82 6.41
CA CYS A 82 -0.80 9.81 5.83
C CYS A 82 -0.14 11.20 5.77
N LEU A 83 -0.93 12.26 5.61
CA LEU A 83 -0.47 13.66 5.54
C LEU A 83 -0.42 14.38 6.89
N GLU A 84 -0.95 13.80 7.95
CA GLU A 84 -0.83 14.33 9.31
C GLU A 84 0.56 14.01 9.87
N TRP A 85 1.47 14.99 9.96
CA TRP A 85 2.83 14.81 10.49
C TRP A 85 2.99 15.55 11.82
N ASP A 86 3.11 14.78 12.89
CA ASP A 86 3.33 15.29 14.24
C ASP A 86 4.73 14.94 14.76
N ARG A 87 5.05 15.44 15.95
CA ARG A 87 6.34 15.18 16.61
C ARG A 87 6.61 13.69 16.77
N ASN A 88 5.59 12.88 17.10
CA ASN A 88 5.73 11.45 17.29
C ASN A 88 6.04 10.71 15.97
N THR A 89 5.44 11.15 14.87
CA THR A 89 5.73 10.66 13.51
C THR A 89 7.18 10.94 13.14
N ILE A 90 7.67 12.16 13.40
CA ILE A 90 9.07 12.52 13.13
C ILE A 90 10.02 11.70 14.02
N TYR A 91 9.69 11.54 15.30
CA TYR A 91 10.54 10.80 16.24
C TYR A 91 10.56 9.30 15.98
N TRP A 92 9.55 8.75 15.31
CA TRP A 92 9.55 7.36 14.88
C TRP A 92 10.77 7.02 14.00
N PHE A 93 11.25 7.96 13.18
CA PHE A 93 12.44 7.77 12.35
C PHE A 93 13.76 7.69 13.14
N ARG A 94 13.77 8.09 14.42
CA ARG A 94 14.97 7.99 15.26
C ARG A 94 15.37 6.54 15.54
N ASN A 95 14.41 5.61 15.50
CA ASN A 95 14.67 4.17 15.69
C ASN A 95 13.98 3.28 14.65
N PHE A 96 13.32 3.87 13.65
CA PHE A 96 12.51 3.18 12.63
C PHE A 96 11.53 2.16 13.24
N GLY A 97 10.78 2.56 14.27
CA GLY A 97 9.82 1.67 14.93
C GLY A 97 10.47 0.45 15.58
N ASN A 98 11.74 0.56 15.96
CA ASN A 98 12.57 -0.50 16.53
C ASN A 98 12.87 -1.66 15.56
N TYR A 99 12.58 -1.52 14.26
CA TYR A 99 12.83 -2.57 13.26
C TYR A 99 14.31 -2.95 13.11
N PRO A 100 15.29 -2.02 13.07
CA PRO A 100 16.71 -2.38 12.98
C PRO A 100 17.17 -3.29 14.12
N ARG A 101 16.70 -3.02 15.35
CA ARG A 101 16.99 -3.85 16.52
C ARG A 101 16.26 -5.19 16.47
N ARG A 102 15.00 -5.21 16.02
CA ARG A 102 14.19 -6.43 15.94
C ARG A 102 14.71 -7.42 14.88
N PHE A 103 15.05 -6.93 13.69
CA PHE A 103 15.47 -7.76 12.55
C PHE A 103 16.97 -8.05 12.54
N PHE A 104 17.80 -7.04 12.81
CA PHE A 104 19.24 -7.13 12.58
C PHE A 104 20.06 -7.04 13.88
N LYS A 105 19.40 -6.95 15.03
CA LYS A 105 20.05 -6.76 16.35
C LYS A 105 20.92 -5.50 16.42
N ILE A 106 20.67 -4.53 15.56
CA ILE A 106 21.39 -3.25 15.52
C ILE A 106 20.75 -2.29 16.52
N PRO A 107 21.47 -1.82 17.57
CA PRO A 107 20.92 -0.91 18.58
C PRO A 107 20.84 0.53 18.03
N PHE A 108 19.95 0.75 17.07
CA PHE A 108 19.74 2.06 16.45
C PHE A 108 18.68 2.88 17.22
N GLY A 109 19.09 4.05 17.69
CA GLY A 109 18.21 5.01 18.37
C GLY A 109 17.61 4.53 19.70
N PRO A 110 16.65 5.29 20.26
CA PRO A 110 15.94 4.94 21.49
C PRO A 110 15.27 3.57 21.42
N GLU A 111 15.14 2.88 22.55
CA GLU A 111 14.48 1.56 22.62
C GLU A 111 12.96 1.67 22.54
N THR A 112 12.40 2.72 23.11
CA THR A 112 10.96 2.97 23.11
C THR A 112 10.53 3.58 21.78
N VAL A 113 9.43 3.06 21.22
CA VAL A 113 8.80 3.64 20.03
C VAL A 113 7.79 4.68 20.50
N PRO A 114 7.80 5.91 19.95
CA PRO A 114 6.83 6.93 20.33
C PRO A 114 5.39 6.48 19.99
N PRO A 115 4.36 6.94 20.71
CA PRO A 115 2.96 6.60 20.42
C PRO A 115 2.60 6.94 18.97
N GLN A 116 1.98 6.01 18.25
CA GLN A 116 1.65 6.17 16.83
C GLN A 116 0.15 6.42 16.63
N GLY A 117 -0.16 7.22 15.61
CA GLY A 117 -1.52 7.39 15.09
C GLY A 117 -1.99 6.19 14.26
N ARG A 118 -2.91 6.44 13.33
CA ARG A 118 -3.49 5.36 12.51
C ARG A 118 -2.38 4.61 11.75
N TYR A 119 -1.42 5.34 11.21
CA TYR A 119 -0.25 4.78 10.56
C TYR A 119 1.00 5.28 11.27
N ASN A 120 2.01 4.44 11.38
CA ASN A 120 3.32 4.87 11.88
C ASN A 120 4.11 5.64 10.81
N GLY A 121 5.22 6.30 11.18
CA GLY A 121 6.01 7.12 10.24
C GLY A 121 6.41 6.39 8.95
N GLY A 122 6.87 5.14 9.04
CA GLY A 122 7.20 4.31 7.87
C GLY A 122 5.98 3.94 7.02
N GLN A 123 4.85 3.62 7.65
CA GLN A 123 3.58 3.37 6.95
C GLN A 123 3.07 4.63 6.23
N LYS A 124 3.15 5.82 6.85
CA LYS A 124 2.74 7.08 6.20
C LYS A 124 3.58 7.35 4.95
N ALA A 125 4.90 7.28 5.08
CA ALA A 125 5.82 7.50 3.95
C ALA A 125 5.61 6.49 2.82
N SER A 126 5.51 5.19 3.16
CA SER A 126 5.28 4.14 2.15
C SER A 126 3.91 4.25 1.49
N TYR A 127 2.84 4.58 2.22
CA TYR A 127 1.51 4.75 1.63
C TYR A 127 1.46 5.92 0.65
N LEU A 128 2.08 7.06 0.98
CA LEU A 128 2.17 8.20 0.07
C LEU A 128 2.94 7.84 -1.20
N LEU A 129 4.08 7.14 -1.04
CA LEU A 129 4.85 6.64 -2.18
C LEU A 129 4.02 5.68 -3.03
N PHE A 130 3.39 4.67 -2.43
CA PHE A 130 2.62 3.66 -3.17
C PHE A 130 1.43 4.27 -3.88
N MET A 131 0.66 5.15 -3.22
CA MET A 131 -0.47 5.82 -3.84
C MET A 131 -0.04 6.76 -4.98
N GLY A 132 1.06 7.49 -4.79
CA GLY A 132 1.66 8.29 -5.85
C GLY A 132 2.12 7.44 -7.04
N MET A 133 2.75 6.30 -6.77
CA MET A 133 3.25 5.39 -7.81
C MET A 133 2.14 4.63 -8.53
N ILE A 134 1.05 4.23 -7.84
CA ILE A 134 -0.15 3.68 -8.47
C ILE A 134 -0.69 4.69 -9.50
N ALA A 135 -0.85 5.96 -9.10
CA ALA A 135 -1.33 7.01 -9.99
C ALA A 135 -0.36 7.30 -11.14
N ALA A 136 0.94 7.43 -10.85
CA ALA A 136 1.96 7.73 -11.85
C ALA A 136 2.12 6.59 -12.86
N LEU A 137 2.11 5.32 -12.42
CA LEU A 137 2.17 4.17 -13.32
C LEU A 137 0.91 4.03 -14.16
N ALA A 138 -0.28 4.30 -13.60
CA ALA A 138 -1.50 4.35 -14.40
C ALA A 138 -1.39 5.41 -15.51
N VAL A 139 -1.06 6.65 -15.16
CA VAL A 139 -0.92 7.76 -16.12
C VAL A 139 0.12 7.44 -17.20
N THR A 140 1.31 6.99 -16.80
CA THR A 140 2.37 6.65 -17.77
C THR A 140 2.01 5.45 -18.63
N GLY A 141 1.29 4.44 -18.11
CA GLY A 141 0.81 3.31 -18.90
C GLY A 141 -0.18 3.75 -19.99
N TRP A 142 -1.17 4.57 -19.66
CA TRP A 142 -2.12 5.11 -20.64
C TRP A 142 -1.44 6.00 -21.69
N LEU A 143 -0.46 6.80 -21.28
CA LEU A 143 0.30 7.66 -22.19
C LEU A 143 1.27 6.90 -23.08
N LEU A 144 1.85 5.79 -22.62
CA LEU A 144 2.68 4.92 -23.45
C LEU A 144 1.85 4.05 -24.41
N TRP A 145 0.56 3.84 -24.12
CA TRP A 145 -0.34 3.08 -24.98
C TRP A 145 -1.18 3.96 -25.91
N LEU A 146 -2.23 4.60 -25.40
CA LEU A 146 -3.15 5.42 -26.21
C LEU A 146 -2.59 6.81 -26.48
N GLY A 147 -1.83 7.36 -25.53
CA GLY A 147 -1.23 8.69 -25.66
C GLY A 147 0.07 8.72 -26.45
N ALA A 148 0.60 7.57 -26.89
CA ALA A 148 1.93 7.48 -27.52
C ALA A 148 2.11 8.43 -28.71
N PRO A 149 1.11 8.59 -29.61
CA PRO A 149 1.21 9.54 -30.73
C PRO A 149 1.34 11.01 -30.32
N LEU A 150 1.00 11.34 -29.07
CA LEU A 150 1.08 12.71 -28.52
C LEU A 150 2.45 13.00 -27.89
N LEU A 151 3.31 11.98 -27.73
CA LEU A 151 4.58 12.11 -27.03
C LEU A 151 5.74 12.33 -28.02
N GLY A 152 6.54 13.36 -27.76
CA GLY A 152 7.85 13.49 -28.40
C GLY A 152 8.80 12.37 -27.96
N LYS A 153 9.76 11.98 -28.83
CA LYS A 153 10.70 10.87 -28.61
C LYS A 153 11.36 10.87 -27.21
N MET A 154 11.82 12.04 -26.77
CA MET A 154 12.46 12.18 -25.45
C MET A 154 11.50 11.92 -24.30
N VAL A 155 10.28 12.44 -24.38
CA VAL A 155 9.25 12.25 -23.33
C VAL A 155 8.84 10.79 -23.27
N TYR A 156 8.61 10.16 -24.42
CA TYR A 156 8.28 8.73 -24.51
C TYR A 156 9.36 7.88 -23.82
N MET A 157 10.64 8.12 -24.13
CA MET A 157 11.76 7.35 -23.57
C MET A 157 11.84 7.46 -22.04
N TRP A 158 11.77 8.68 -21.49
CA TRP A 158 11.81 8.87 -20.03
C TRP A 158 10.58 8.29 -19.34
N MET A 159 9.41 8.41 -19.97
CA MET A 159 8.17 7.84 -19.47
C MET A 159 8.24 6.31 -19.43
N PHE A 160 8.78 5.70 -20.48
CA PHE A 160 9.01 4.26 -20.56
C PHE A 160 9.98 3.80 -19.44
N TYR A 161 11.13 4.46 -19.28
CA TYR A 161 12.06 4.10 -18.22
C TYR A 161 11.48 4.30 -16.83
N PHE A 162 10.73 5.37 -16.60
CA PHE A 162 10.02 5.58 -15.34
C PHE A 162 8.99 4.47 -15.09
N HIS A 163 8.20 4.09 -16.10
CA HIS A 163 7.18 3.06 -15.97
C HIS A 163 7.79 1.69 -15.62
N VAL A 164 8.86 1.30 -16.32
CA VAL A 164 9.56 0.03 -16.10
C VAL A 164 10.33 0.05 -14.78
N TRP A 165 11.30 0.96 -14.62
CA TRP A 165 12.17 0.94 -13.45
C TRP A 165 11.50 1.44 -12.18
N GLY A 166 10.58 2.40 -12.30
CA GLY A 166 9.77 2.85 -11.17
C GLY A 166 8.90 1.73 -10.60
N SER A 167 8.26 0.92 -11.45
CA SER A 167 7.48 -0.24 -10.98
C SER A 167 8.36 -1.32 -10.34
N ILE A 168 9.55 -1.59 -10.88
CA ILE A 168 10.52 -2.55 -10.30
C ILE A 168 11.00 -2.07 -8.92
N ILE A 169 11.46 -0.82 -8.80
CA ILE A 169 11.99 -0.28 -7.54
C ILE A 169 10.91 -0.29 -6.45
N VAL A 170 9.69 0.13 -6.77
CA VAL A 170 8.58 0.09 -5.81
C VAL A 170 8.21 -1.34 -5.45
N SER A 171 8.25 -2.27 -6.41
CA SER A 171 8.00 -3.70 -6.14
C SER A 171 9.03 -4.30 -5.19
N VAL A 172 10.31 -3.91 -5.30
CA VAL A 172 11.34 -4.30 -4.32
C VAL A 172 11.00 -3.78 -2.93
N LEU A 173 10.56 -2.52 -2.80
CA LEU A 173 10.11 -1.98 -1.51
C LEU A 173 8.88 -2.74 -0.97
N VAL A 174 7.95 -3.13 -1.84
CA VAL A 174 6.77 -3.91 -1.43
C VAL A 174 7.19 -5.29 -0.91
N VAL A 175 8.04 -6.00 -1.64
CA VAL A 175 8.46 -7.38 -1.31
C VAL A 175 9.43 -7.42 -0.13
N CYS A 176 10.40 -6.50 -0.06
CA CYS A 176 11.46 -6.54 0.94
C CYS A 176 11.12 -5.75 2.22
N ALA A 177 10.17 -4.82 2.18
CA ALA A 177 9.77 -4.05 3.36
C ALA A 177 8.27 -4.19 3.67
N HIS A 178 7.37 -3.85 2.76
CA HIS A 178 5.94 -3.79 3.07
C HIS A 178 5.36 -5.13 3.52
N ILE A 179 5.58 -6.20 2.75
CA ILE A 179 5.07 -7.55 3.05
C ILE A 179 5.69 -8.11 4.35
N PRO A 180 7.03 -8.11 4.55
CA PRO A 180 7.63 -8.57 5.81
C PRO A 180 7.11 -7.82 7.04
N LEU A 181 6.97 -6.49 6.95
CA LEU A 181 6.43 -5.68 8.04
C LEU A 181 4.95 -5.96 8.30
N ALA A 182 4.15 -6.22 7.26
CA ALA A 182 2.75 -6.61 7.42
C ALA A 182 2.63 -7.98 8.12
N LEU A 183 3.45 -8.95 7.74
CA LEU A 183 3.44 -10.29 8.33
C LEU A 183 3.86 -10.28 9.82
N LEU A 184 4.68 -9.32 10.25
CA LEU A 184 4.99 -9.12 11.67
C LEU A 184 3.79 -8.64 12.51
N SER A 185 2.79 -8.01 11.88
CA SER A 185 1.54 -7.62 12.53
C SER A 185 0.40 -8.48 12.00
N MET A 186 0.43 -9.76 12.39
CA MET A 186 -0.49 -10.78 11.87
C MET A 186 -1.97 -10.41 12.06
N GLU A 187 -2.33 -9.71 13.13
CA GLU A 187 -3.70 -9.20 13.33
C GLU A 187 -4.11 -8.20 12.23
N HIS A 188 -3.23 -7.25 11.90
CA HIS A 188 -3.49 -6.29 10.82
C HIS A 188 -3.49 -6.95 9.44
N PHE A 189 -2.53 -7.87 9.20
CA PHE A 189 -2.46 -8.65 7.98
C PHE A 189 -3.74 -9.46 7.74
N LYS A 190 -4.20 -10.21 8.76
CA LYS A 190 -5.46 -10.94 8.69
C LYS A 190 -6.65 -9.99 8.53
N GLY A 191 -6.65 -8.85 9.21
CA GLY A 191 -7.72 -7.85 9.10
C GLY A 191 -7.96 -7.39 7.66
N ILE A 192 -6.90 -7.10 6.91
CA ILE A 192 -7.02 -6.66 5.51
C ILE A 192 -7.29 -7.83 4.54
N TRP A 193 -6.70 -9.02 4.75
CA TRP A 193 -6.77 -10.12 3.78
C TRP A 193 -7.88 -11.15 3.98
N ARG A 194 -8.29 -11.43 5.23
CA ARG A 194 -9.24 -12.53 5.49
C ARG A 194 -10.61 -12.24 4.89
N LEU A 195 -11.34 -13.28 4.49
CA LEU A 195 -12.76 -13.14 4.19
C LEU A 195 -13.53 -12.77 5.47
N GLY A 196 -14.53 -11.88 5.35
CA GLY A 196 -15.32 -11.39 6.50
C GLY A 196 -14.85 -10.03 7.05
N PRO A 197 -15.20 -9.69 8.30
CA PRO A 197 -14.97 -8.35 8.86
C PRO A 197 -13.49 -8.00 8.95
N GLY A 198 -13.11 -6.78 8.57
CA GLY A 198 -11.74 -6.27 8.68
C GLY A 198 -11.38 -5.79 10.08
N THR A 199 -11.59 -6.63 11.09
CA THR A 199 -11.38 -6.29 12.50
C THR A 199 -10.02 -6.75 13.02
N ILE A 200 -9.48 -6.04 14.00
CA ILE A 200 -8.27 -6.40 14.77
C ILE A 200 -8.63 -6.51 16.27
N SER A 201 -7.83 -7.22 17.07
CA SER A 201 -8.00 -7.19 18.53
C SER A 201 -7.75 -5.79 19.10
N VAL A 202 -8.41 -5.47 20.21
CA VAL A 202 -8.16 -4.23 20.97
C VAL A 202 -6.69 -4.12 21.39
N GLU A 203 -6.09 -5.21 21.87
CA GLU A 203 -4.66 -5.26 22.24
C GLU A 203 -3.74 -4.86 21.08
N ALA A 204 -4.02 -5.36 19.87
CA ALA A 204 -3.24 -4.99 18.70
C ALA A 204 -3.40 -3.50 18.34
N ALA A 205 -4.58 -2.92 18.57
CA ALA A 205 -4.82 -1.50 18.36
C ALA A 205 -4.09 -0.62 19.38
N GLU A 206 -4.20 -0.96 20.67
CA GLU A 206 -3.52 -0.27 21.77
C GLU A 206 -1.99 -0.32 21.60
N HIS A 207 -1.44 -1.46 21.21
CA HIS A 207 0.00 -1.63 21.05
C HIS A 207 0.56 -0.93 19.80
N HIS A 208 -0.12 -1.04 18.64
CA HIS A 208 0.43 -0.55 17.37
C HIS A 208 -0.02 0.85 16.96
N ALA A 209 -1.17 1.31 17.44
CA ALA A 209 -1.78 2.57 17.03
C ALA A 209 -2.53 3.24 18.21
N PRO A 210 -1.88 3.45 19.37
CA PRO A 210 -2.54 3.93 20.59
C PRO A 210 -3.26 5.26 20.41
N VAL A 211 -2.65 6.22 19.70
CA VAL A 211 -3.24 7.55 19.50
C VAL A 211 -4.50 7.45 18.63
N TRP A 212 -4.50 6.58 17.63
CA TRP A 212 -5.70 6.34 16.82
C TRP A 212 -6.77 5.60 17.61
N PHE A 213 -6.38 4.63 18.44
CA PHE A 213 -7.31 3.89 19.27
C PHE A 213 -8.05 4.81 20.25
N GLU A 214 -7.34 5.70 20.93
CA GLU A 214 -7.95 6.65 21.88
C GLU A 214 -8.80 7.72 21.20
N ARG A 215 -8.33 8.26 20.07
CA ARG A 215 -8.96 9.42 19.42
C ARG A 215 -10.12 9.07 18.51
N ASP A 216 -9.98 8.00 17.72
CA ASP A 216 -10.80 7.76 16.54
C ASP A 216 -11.67 6.50 16.65
N VAL A 217 -11.43 5.62 17.63
CA VAL A 217 -12.23 4.39 17.80
C VAL A 217 -13.40 4.66 18.73
N ILE A 218 -14.59 4.79 18.12
CA ILE A 218 -15.84 4.88 18.87
C ILE A 218 -16.24 3.48 19.32
N ARG A 219 -16.24 3.23 20.63
CA ARG A 219 -16.80 2.01 21.21
C ARG A 219 -18.32 2.10 21.15
N THR A 220 -18.92 1.48 20.14
CA THR A 220 -20.34 1.20 20.17
C THR A 220 -20.53 -0.03 21.05
N ASN A 221 -21.08 0.13 22.25
CA ASN A 221 -21.61 -1.01 23.02
C ASN A 221 -22.77 -1.60 22.21
N ILE A 222 -22.47 -2.53 21.30
CA ILE A 222 -23.49 -3.36 20.65
C ILE A 222 -23.80 -4.52 21.61
N GLU A 223 -24.22 -4.16 22.81
CA GLU A 223 -24.98 -5.01 23.72
C GLU A 223 -26.14 -4.15 24.23
N LYS A 224 -27.22 -4.19 23.45
CA LYS A 224 -28.59 -4.21 23.95
C LYS A 224 -29.35 -5.27 23.17
#